data_AF-A0A2P7EA85-F1
#
_entry.id   AF-A0A2P7EA85-F1
#
_cell.length_a   1.000
_cell.length_b   1.000
_cell.length_c   1.000
_cell.angle_alpha   90.00
_cell.angle_beta   90.00
_cell.angle_gamma   90.00
#
_symmetry.space_group_name_H-M   'P 1'
#
loop_
_entity.id
_entity.type
_entity.pdbx_description
1 polymer ?
#
loop_
_entity_poly.entity_id
_entity_poly.type
_entity_poly.pdbx_seq_one_letter_code
_entity_poly.pdbx_strand_id
1 'polypeptide(L)' 'AIVDQLLADHPAEVEAFRGGKNKLQGFFVGLLMKQTGGRADPKLANQILLTKLKG' A
#
# COMPACT_ATOMS: atom_id res chain seq x y z
N ALA A 1 -6.66 -10.15 -2.88
CA ALA A 1 -5.50 -9.62 -3.65
C ALA A 1 -4.33 -9.40 -2.70
N ILE A 2 -3.07 -9.47 -3.16
CA ILE A 2 -1.88 -9.26 -2.30
C ILE A 2 -1.97 -7.93 -1.54
N VAL A 3 -2.50 -6.87 -2.19
CA VAL A 3 -2.68 -5.56 -1.55
C VAL A 3 -3.68 -5.61 -0.39
N ASP A 4 -4.79 -6.34 -0.51
CA ASP A 4 -5.76 -6.47 0.59
C ASP A 4 -5.16 -7.19 1.81
N GLN A 5 -4.37 -8.25 1.57
CA GLN A 5 -3.67 -8.90 2.67
C GLN A 5 -2.66 -7.97 3.32
N LEU A 6 -1.90 -7.21 2.53
CA LEU A 6 -0.89 -6.28 3.02
C LEU A 6 -1.51 -5.12 3.81
N LEU A 7 -2.68 -4.63 3.40
CA LEU A 7 -3.46 -3.64 4.15
C LEU A 7 -4.04 -4.24 5.45
N ALA A 8 -4.48 -5.51 5.41
CA ALA A 8 -5.00 -6.22 6.58
C ALA A 8 -3.91 -6.61 7.59
N ASP A 9 -2.68 -6.87 7.13
CA ASP A 9 -1.50 -7.15 7.97
C ASP A 9 -1.00 -5.88 8.67
N HIS A 10 -1.24 -4.71 8.06
CA HIS A 10 -0.75 -3.40 8.50
C HIS A 10 -1.88 -2.37 8.75
N PRO A 11 -2.87 -2.67 9.61
CA PRO A 11 -4.04 -1.80 9.79
C PRO A 11 -3.68 -0.42 10.39
N ALA A 12 -2.67 -0.35 11.26
CA ALA A 12 -2.24 0.91 11.88
C ALA A 12 -1.64 1.89 10.84
N GLU A 13 -0.84 1.39 9.91
CA GLU A 13 -0.31 2.16 8.79
C GLU A 13 -1.42 2.59 7.82
N VAL A 14 -2.46 1.77 7.64
CA VAL A 14 -3.63 2.12 6.83
C VAL A 14 -4.40 3.29 7.44
N GLU A 15 -4.68 3.24 8.74
CA GLU A 15 -5.34 4.34 9.45
C GLU A 15 -4.48 5.61 9.45
N ALA A 16 -3.18 5.46 9.68
CA ALA A 16 -2.24 6.57 9.65
C ALA A 16 -2.16 7.22 8.24
N PHE A 17 -2.23 6.42 7.17
CA PHE A 17 -2.32 6.93 5.80
C PHE A 17 -3.65 7.65 5.55
N ARG A 18 -4.78 7.08 6.00
CA ARG A 18 -6.10 7.72 5.95
C ARG A 18 -6.15 9.03 6.73
N GLY A 19 -5.39 9.13 7.82
CA GLY A 19 -5.15 10.34 8.59
C GLY A 19 -4.28 11.40 7.88
N GLY A 20 -3.90 11.19 6.62
CA GLY A 20 -3.15 12.15 5.80
C GLY A 20 -1.64 11.93 5.77
N LYS A 21 -1.12 10.82 6.33
CA LYS A 21 0.32 10.51 6.23
C LYS A 21 0.67 9.91 4.86
N ASN A 22 0.86 10.78 3.88
CA ASN A 22 1.36 10.43 2.54
C ASN A 22 2.73 9.73 2.53
N LYS A 23 3.51 9.77 3.64
CA LYS A 23 4.77 9.01 3.75
C LYS A 23 4.56 7.49 3.73
N LEU A 24 3.41 7.00 4.20
CA LEU A 24 3.12 5.56 4.24
C LEU A 24 2.86 4.97 2.86
N GLN A 25 2.57 5.80 1.86
CA GLN A 25 2.43 5.38 0.47
C GLN A 25 3.71 4.72 -0.07
N GLY A 26 4.86 5.36 0.13
CA GLY A 26 6.15 4.82 -0.29
C GLY A 26 6.54 3.54 0.47
N PHE A 27 6.13 3.46 1.74
CA PHE A 27 6.31 2.25 2.55
C PHE A 27 5.56 1.06 1.96
N PHE A 28 4.26 1.21 1.70
CA PHE A 28 3.44 0.15 1.13
C PHE A 28 3.86 -0.23 -0.29
N VAL A 29 4.26 0.73 -1.13
CA VAL A 29 4.80 0.42 -2.47
C VAL A 29 6.06 -0.44 -2.35
N GLY A 30 6.98 -0.09 -1.46
CA GLY A 30 8.20 -0.89 -1.22
C GLY A 30 7.89 -2.29 -0.69
N LEU A 31 6.94 -2.40 0.23
CA LEU A 31 6.47 -3.67 0.79
C LEU A 31 5.84 -4.57 -0.28
N LEU A 32 5.00 -4.00 -1.14
CA LEU A 32 4.37 -4.70 -2.26
C LEU A 32 5.42 -5.18 -3.29
N MET A 33 6.37 -4.31 -3.64
CA MET A 33 7.48 -4.68 -4.52
C MET A 33 8.31 -5.81 -3.92
N LYS A 34 8.58 -5.78 -2.61
CA LYS A 34 9.31 -6.85 -1.92
C LYS A 34 8.53 -8.17 -1.93
N GLN A 35 7.23 -8.13 -1.61
CA GLN A 35 6.37 -9.31 -1.54
C GLN A 35 6.14 -9.95 -2.92
N THR A 36 6.15 -9.15 -3.98
CA THR A 36 6.04 -9.62 -5.37
C THR A 36 7.39 -9.93 -6.03
N GLY A 37 8.51 -9.76 -5.31
CA GLY A 37 9.86 -9.99 -5.84
C GLY A 37 10.24 -9.04 -6.98
N GLY A 38 9.78 -7.79 -6.93
CA GLY A 38 10.04 -6.76 -7.94
C GLY A 38 9.12 -6.85 -9.17
N ARG A 39 8.12 -7.75 -9.15
CA ARG A 39 7.14 -7.89 -10.25
C ARG A 39 6.00 -6.87 -10.18
N ALA A 40 5.76 -6.26 -9.02
CA ALA A 40 4.76 -5.22 -8.90
C ALA A 40 5.24 -3.91 -9.51
N ASP A 41 4.40 -3.33 -10.36
CA ASP A 41 4.62 -2.01 -10.92
C ASP A 41 4.41 -0.93 -9.84
N PRO A 42 5.38 -0.07 -9.53
CA PRO A 42 5.26 0.92 -8.46
C PRO A 42 4.13 1.93 -8.70
N LYS A 43 3.85 2.27 -9.97
CA LYS A 43 2.70 3.12 -10.32
C LYS A 43 1.38 2.42 -10.03
N LEU A 44 1.27 1.15 -10.40
CA LEU A 44 0.06 0.35 -10.21
C LEU A 44 -0.18 0.12 -8.72
N ALA A 45 0.87 -0.23 -7.97
CA ALA A 45 0.85 -0.35 -6.52
C ALA A 45 0.31 0.94 -5.87
N ASN A 46 0.84 2.09 -6.28
CA ASN A 46 0.43 3.37 -5.75
C ASN A 46 -1.04 3.71 -6.07
N GLN A 47 -1.50 3.41 -7.29
CA GLN A 47 -2.91 3.57 -7.66
C GLN A 47 -3.81 2.66 -6.84
N ILE A 48 -3.48 1.38 -6.70
CA ILE A 48 -4.31 0.44 -5.94
C ILE A 48 -4.39 0.87 -4.48
N LEU A 49 -3.28 1.30 -3.88
CA LEU A 49 -3.25 1.85 -2.54
C LEU A 49 -4.15 3.09 -2.43
N LEU A 50 -4.04 4.05 -3.34
CA LEU A 50 -4.92 5.22 -3.34
C LEU A 50 -6.39 4.85 -3.47
N THR A 51 -6.73 3.93 -4.37
CA THR A 51 -8.10 3.45 -4.57
C THR A 51 -8.64 2.75 -3.33
N LYS A 52 -7.83 1.91 -2.66
CA LYS A 52 -8.22 1.18 -1.44
C LYS A 52 -8.28 2.07 -0.20
N LEU A 53 -7.45 3.10 -0.14
CA LEU A 53 -7.29 3.96 1.03
C LEU A 53 -8.21 5.19 1.00
N LYS A 54 -8.56 5.70 -0.19
CA LYS A 54 -9.57 6.76 -0.38
C LYS A 54 -11.00 6.24 -0.51
N GLY A 55 -11.17 4.93 -0.68
CA GLY A 55 -12.46 4.23 -0.69
C GLY A 55 -12.92 3.83 0.70
#